data_AF-A0A109K1P3-F1
#
_entry.id   AF-A0A109K1P3-F1
#
_cell.length_a   1.000
_cell.length_b   1.000
_cell.length_c   1.000
_cell.angle_alpha   90.00
_cell.angle_beta   90.00
_cell.angle_gamma   90.00
#
_symmetry.space_group_name_H-M   'P 1'
#
loop_
_entity.id
_entity.type
_entity.pdbx_description
1 polymer ?
#
loop_
_entity_poly.entity_id
_entity_poly.type
_entity_poly.pdbx_seq_one_letter_code
_entity_poly.pdbx_strand_id
1 'polypeptide(L)'
;MNNTRLKTIVKLYETCRYKHDLYSVFSDWCECAAISMSNAVDFVQFETRETRYLEIIRKYDHSTVETFARIMGEVTMALEDTPQDILGATFHALELHNKARGQFFTPYPICRMMAQMLAGSRDDIGKM
;
A
#
# COMPACT_ATOMS: atom_id res chain seq x y z
N MET A 1 -6.27 -18.98 1.27
CA MET A 1 -7.15 -18.05 2.02
C MET A 1 -7.74 -17.06 1.02
N ASN A 2 -9.07 -17.04 0.86
CA ASN A 2 -9.74 -15.97 0.12
C ASN A 2 -9.54 -14.68 0.93
N ASN A 3 -8.62 -13.83 0.52
CA ASN A 3 -8.38 -12.57 1.22
C ASN A 3 -9.52 -11.59 0.88
N THR A 4 -10.59 -11.64 1.66
CA THR A 4 -11.79 -10.80 1.50
C THR A 4 -11.45 -9.31 1.51
N ARG A 5 -10.45 -8.92 2.32
CA ARG A 5 -9.92 -7.56 2.40
C ARG A 5 -9.24 -7.16 1.09
N LEU A 6 -8.34 -7.99 0.57
CA LEU A 6 -7.70 -7.77 -0.74
C LEU A 6 -8.72 -7.56 -1.85
N LYS A 7 -9.76 -8.41 -1.93
CA LYS A 7 -10.82 -8.27 -2.94
C LYS A 7 -11.56 -6.94 -2.81
N THR A 8 -11.82 -6.50 -1.58
CA THR A 8 -12.49 -5.22 -1.29
C THR A 8 -11.60 -4.03 -1.67
N ILE A 9 -10.32 -4.06 -1.30
CA ILE A 9 -9.32 -3.05 -1.67
C ILE A 9 -9.21 -2.93 -3.19
N VAL A 10 -9.04 -4.05 -3.89
CA VAL A 10 -8.98 -4.08 -5.36
C VAL A 10 -10.25 -3.47 -5.95
N LYS A 11 -11.43 -3.86 -5.46
CA LYS A 11 -12.70 -3.29 -5.92
C LYS A 11 -12.79 -1.78 -5.70
N LEU A 12 -12.28 -1.26 -4.59
CA LEU A 12 -12.22 0.19 -4.34
C LEU A 12 -11.35 0.89 -5.38
N TYR A 13 -10.14 0.39 -5.63
CA TYR A 13 -9.28 0.93 -6.70
C TYR A 13 -9.95 0.88 -8.08
N GLU A 14 -10.64 -0.22 -8.40
CA GLU A 14 -11.35 -0.38 -9.67
C GLU A 14 -12.42 0.69 -9.91
N THR A 15 -13.04 1.25 -8.85
CA THR A 15 -13.99 2.36 -9.00
C THR A 15 -13.36 3.62 -9.60
N CYS A 16 -12.04 3.80 -9.45
CA CYS A 16 -11.29 4.93 -9.98
C CYS A 16 -10.87 4.75 -11.44
N ARG A 17 -10.90 3.52 -12.00
CA ARG A 17 -10.29 3.15 -13.29
C ARG A 17 -10.77 3.99 -14.47
N TYR A 18 -12.04 4.40 -14.48
CA TYR A 18 -12.62 5.15 -15.59
C TYR A 18 -12.21 6.63 -15.61
N LYS A 19 -11.83 7.19 -14.47
CA LYS A 19 -11.46 8.61 -14.34
C LYS A 19 -9.95 8.82 -14.24
N HIS A 20 -9.24 7.85 -13.68
CA HIS A 20 -7.84 7.99 -13.34
C HIS A 20 -7.04 6.73 -13.70
N ASP A 21 -5.76 6.95 -14.00
CA ASP A 21 -4.82 5.85 -14.13
C ASP A 21 -4.60 5.15 -12.78
N LEU A 22 -4.84 3.84 -12.70
CA LEU A 22 -4.74 3.10 -11.44
C LEU A 22 -3.32 3.06 -10.87
N TYR A 23 -2.28 3.13 -11.70
CA TYR A 23 -0.91 3.21 -11.20
C TYR A 23 -0.70 4.54 -10.47
N SER A 24 -1.11 5.66 -11.06
CA SER A 24 -1.09 6.97 -10.39
C SER A 24 -1.94 6.98 -9.12
N VAL A 25 -3.16 6.43 -9.15
CA VAL A 25 -4.05 6.37 -7.96
C VAL A 25 -3.40 5.58 -6.83
N PHE A 26 -2.82 4.42 -7.13
CA PHE A 26 -2.13 3.59 -6.14
C PHE A 26 -0.90 4.31 -5.56
N SER A 27 -0.06 4.91 -6.41
CA SER A 27 1.13 5.64 -5.98
C SER A 27 0.78 6.85 -5.11
N ASP A 28 -0.17 7.66 -5.56
CA ASP A 28 -0.64 8.85 -4.83
C ASP A 28 -1.30 8.44 -3.51
N TRP A 29 -2.07 7.35 -3.48
CA TRP A 29 -2.64 6.81 -2.24
C TRP A 29 -1.55 6.39 -1.24
N CYS A 30 -0.52 5.67 -1.69
CA CYS A 30 0.61 5.28 -0.83
C CYS A 30 1.33 6.50 -0.24
N GLU A 31 1.56 7.54 -1.05
CA GLU A 31 2.21 8.77 -0.59
C GLU A 31 1.33 9.52 0.42
N CYS A 32 0.04 9.70 0.13
CA CYS A 32 -0.93 10.31 1.04
C CYS A 32 -1.01 9.53 2.36
N ALA A 33 -1.08 8.20 2.31
CA ALA A 33 -1.11 7.34 3.49
C ALA A 33 0.15 7.52 4.36
N ALA A 34 1.33 7.50 3.74
CA ALA A 34 2.59 7.69 4.42
C ALA A 34 2.71 9.08 5.06
N ILE A 35 2.27 10.13 4.35
CA ILE A 35 2.23 11.50 4.87
C ILE A 35 1.29 11.58 6.08
N SER A 36 0.06 11.09 5.98
CA SER A 36 -0.91 11.15 7.09
C SER A 36 -0.38 10.46 8.35
N MET A 37 0.29 9.30 8.21
CA MET A 37 0.92 8.62 9.34
C MET A 37 2.11 9.40 9.91
N SER A 38 2.96 9.96 9.05
CA SER A 38 4.16 10.70 9.48
C SER A 38 3.79 12.03 10.17
N ASN A 39 2.78 12.73 9.67
CA ASN A 39 2.29 13.99 10.22
C ASN A 39 1.69 13.83 11.64
N ALA A 40 1.28 12.61 12.02
CA ALA A 40 0.79 12.34 13.36
C ALA A 40 1.90 12.30 14.42
N VAL A 41 3.17 12.15 14.02
CA VAL A 41 4.31 11.92 14.94
C VAL A 41 5.51 12.84 14.73
N ASP A 42 5.71 13.38 13.53
CA ASP A 42 6.83 14.26 13.18
C ASP A 42 6.30 15.64 12.73
N PHE A 43 6.25 16.54 13.70
CA PHE A 43 5.75 17.90 13.52
C PHE A 43 6.73 18.84 12.82
N VAL A 44 8.04 18.52 12.81
CA VAL A 44 9.07 19.38 12.20
C VAL A 44 8.89 19.45 10.69
N GLN A 45 8.49 18.33 10.08
CA GLN A 45 8.28 18.21 8.63
C GLN A 45 6.80 18.36 8.23
N PHE A 46 5.92 18.68 9.17
CA PHE A 46 4.47 18.67 8.96
C PHE A 46 4.05 19.56 7.78
N GLU A 47 4.44 20.84 7.79
CA GLU A 47 4.03 21.82 6.76
C GLU A 47 4.44 21.39 5.34
N THR A 48 5.66 20.89 5.18
CA THR A 48 6.17 20.43 3.89
C THR A 48 5.38 19.22 3.39
N ARG A 49 5.12 18.24 4.27
CA ARG A 49 4.35 17.03 3.92
C ARG A 49 2.88 17.33 3.69
N GLU A 50 2.27 18.19 4.51
CA GLU A 50 0.87 18.59 4.37
C GLU A 50 0.66 19.34 3.05
N THR A 51 1.58 20.23 2.66
CA THR A 51 1.56 20.87 1.35
C THR A 51 1.56 19.84 0.22
N ARG A 52 2.44 18.83 0.30
CA ARG A 52 2.49 17.73 -0.68
C ARG A 52 1.21 16.89 -0.70
N TYR A 53 0.65 16.57 0.46
CA TYR A 53 -0.63 15.87 0.56
C TYR A 53 -1.74 16.65 -0.15
N LEU A 54 -1.84 17.95 0.11
CA LEU A 54 -2.83 18.83 -0.50
C LEU A 54 -2.65 18.94 -2.04
N GLU A 55 -1.42 18.97 -2.54
CA GLU A 55 -1.14 18.94 -3.98
C GLU A 55 -1.63 17.65 -4.65
N ILE A 56 -1.50 16.51 -3.97
CA ILE A 56 -1.95 15.21 -4.49
C ILE A 56 -3.48 15.16 -4.52
N ILE A 57 -4.14 15.43 -3.39
CA ILE A 57 -5.60 15.26 -3.29
C ILE A 57 -6.37 16.21 -4.22
N ARG A 58 -5.82 17.38 -4.56
CA ARG A 58 -6.44 18.35 -5.49
C ARG A 58 -6.65 17.78 -6.90
N LYS A 59 -5.96 16.71 -7.27
CA LYS A 59 -6.14 16.03 -8.57
C LYS A 59 -7.43 15.21 -8.63
N TYR A 60 -8.03 14.91 -7.48
CA TYR A 60 -9.10 13.93 -7.33
C TYR A 60 -10.40 14.60 -6.91
N ASP A 61 -11.53 14.08 -7.40
CA ASP A 61 -12.84 14.52 -6.95
C ASP A 61 -13.17 13.94 -5.57
N HIS A 62 -14.14 14.54 -4.87
CA HIS A 62 -14.52 14.16 -3.51
C HIS A 62 -14.81 12.65 -3.36
N SER A 63 -15.46 12.02 -4.35
CA SER A 63 -15.76 10.58 -4.28
C SER A 63 -14.50 9.70 -4.34
N THR A 64 -13.50 10.15 -5.10
CA THR A 64 -12.20 9.48 -5.17
C THR A 64 -11.39 9.68 -3.89
N VAL A 65 -11.42 10.88 -3.30
CA VAL A 65 -10.79 11.15 -1.99
C VAL A 65 -11.45 10.33 -0.87
N GLU A 66 -12.78 10.17 -0.88
CA GLU A 66 -13.46 9.29 0.07
C GLU A 66 -13.03 7.83 -0.09
N THR A 67 -12.79 7.40 -1.34
CA THR A 67 -12.26 6.07 -1.64
C THR A 67 -10.88 5.86 -1.03
N PHE A 68 -10.02 6.89 -0.97
CA PHE A 68 -8.70 6.79 -0.32
C PHE A 68 -8.83 6.46 1.17
N ALA A 69 -9.74 7.12 1.87
CA ALA A 69 -10.00 6.86 3.29
C ALA A 69 -10.55 5.44 3.51
N ARG A 70 -11.45 4.96 2.64
CA ARG A 70 -11.97 3.58 2.69
C ARG A 70 -10.88 2.54 2.46
N ILE A 71 -9.99 2.77 1.50
CA ILE A 71 -8.83 1.89 1.26
C ILE A 71 -7.93 1.84 2.50
N MET A 72 -7.66 2.99 3.14
CA MET A 72 -6.90 3.03 4.39
C MET A 72 -7.53 2.14 5.47
N GLY A 73 -8.85 2.26 5.68
CA GLY A 73 -9.56 1.41 6.64
C GLY A 73 -9.42 -0.08 6.35
N GLU A 74 -9.60 -0.50 5.09
CA GLU A 74 -9.43 -1.91 4.70
C GLU A 74 -8.00 -2.41 4.83
N VAL A 75 -7.00 -1.57 4.56
CA VAL A 75 -5.57 -1.89 4.76
C VAL A 75 -5.27 -2.06 6.25
N THR A 76 -5.74 -1.14 7.11
CA THR A 76 -5.60 -1.28 8.56
C THR A 76 -6.21 -2.58 9.05
N MET A 77 -7.46 -2.88 8.66
CA MET A 77 -8.13 -4.13 9.06
C MET A 77 -7.38 -5.38 8.56
N ALA A 78 -6.83 -5.35 7.34
CA ALA A 78 -6.06 -6.47 6.81
C ALA A 78 -4.76 -6.72 7.60
N LEU A 79 -4.13 -5.66 8.11
CA LEU A 79 -2.90 -5.76 8.92
C LEU A 79 -3.20 -6.20 10.36
N GLU A 80 -4.36 -5.81 10.91
CA GLU A 80 -4.85 -6.28 12.22
C GLU A 80 -5.19 -7.78 12.20
N ASP A 81 -5.78 -8.29 11.10
CA ASP A 81 -6.11 -9.72 10.97
C ASP A 81 -4.85 -10.61 11.02
N THR A 82 -3.79 -10.19 10.34
CA THR A 82 -2.47 -10.84 10.36
C THR A 82 -1.42 -9.96 9.69
N PRO A 83 -0.17 -9.93 10.19
CA PRO A 83 0.94 -9.34 9.45
C PRO A 83 1.08 -10.00 8.06
N GLN A 84 0.98 -9.20 7.00
CA GLN A 84 1.03 -9.66 5.62
C GLN A 84 1.41 -8.51 4.66
N ASP A 85 1.88 -8.85 3.46
CA ASP A 85 2.11 -7.88 2.39
C ASP A 85 0.82 -7.61 1.59
N ILE A 86 -0.12 -6.87 2.20
CA ILE A 86 -1.41 -6.55 1.56
C ILE A 86 -1.26 -5.58 0.39
N LEU A 87 -0.30 -4.65 0.46
CA LEU A 87 -0.05 -3.67 -0.60
C LEU A 87 0.60 -4.32 -1.82
N GLY A 88 1.58 -5.20 -1.62
CA GLY A 88 2.17 -5.98 -2.71
C GLY A 88 1.16 -6.93 -3.36
N ALA A 89 0.28 -7.56 -2.57
CA ALA A 89 -0.82 -8.37 -3.12
C ALA A 89 -1.81 -7.52 -3.95
N THR A 90 -2.13 -6.31 -3.48
CA THR A 90 -3.00 -5.36 -4.19
C THR A 90 -2.36 -4.91 -5.51
N PHE A 91 -1.08 -4.56 -5.48
CA PHE A 91 -0.33 -4.12 -6.66
C PHE A 91 -0.29 -5.19 -7.77
N HIS A 92 -0.09 -6.46 -7.39
CA HIS A 92 -0.16 -7.58 -8.32
C HIS A 92 -1.58 -7.80 -8.86
N ALA A 93 -2.59 -7.79 -7.99
CA ALA A 93 -3.97 -8.04 -8.36
C ALA A 93 -4.54 -6.96 -9.31
N LEU A 94 -4.05 -5.73 -9.22
CA LEU A 94 -4.37 -4.63 -10.12
C LEU A 94 -3.54 -4.63 -11.42
N GLU A 95 -2.65 -5.62 -11.59
CA GLU A 95 -1.74 -5.76 -12.74
C GLU A 95 -0.85 -4.54 -13.03
N LEU A 96 -0.49 -3.79 -11.98
CA LEU A 96 0.24 -2.52 -12.10
C LEU A 96 1.71 -2.69 -12.57
N HIS A 97 2.25 -3.90 -12.46
CA HIS A 97 3.61 -4.26 -12.91
C HIS A 97 3.82 -4.05 -14.42
N ASN A 98 2.76 -4.14 -15.23
CA ASN A 98 2.85 -3.92 -16.67
C ASN A 98 3.17 -2.44 -17.01
N LYS A 99 2.72 -1.51 -16.16
CA LYS A 99 3.03 -0.07 -16.28
C LYS A 99 4.36 0.32 -15.65
N ALA A 100 4.81 -0.41 -14.63
CA ALA A 100 6.09 -0.18 -13.96
C ALA A 100 7.34 -0.58 -14.79
N ARG A 101 7.23 -0.69 -16.12
CA ARG A 101 8.34 -0.98 -17.07
C ARG A 101 9.18 -2.20 -16.69
N GLY A 102 8.53 -3.32 -16.36
CA GLY A 102 9.24 -4.58 -16.09
C GLY A 102 9.77 -4.74 -14.67
N GLN A 103 9.28 -3.93 -13.71
CA GLN A 103 9.50 -4.21 -12.29
C GLN A 103 8.64 -5.41 -11.87
N PHE A 104 9.27 -6.59 -11.85
CA PHE A 104 8.69 -7.81 -11.29
C PHE A 104 9.04 -7.89 -9.81
N PHE A 105 8.04 -7.83 -8.96
CA PHE A 105 8.24 -8.10 -7.53
C PHE A 105 8.30 -9.61 -7.32
N THR A 106 9.28 -10.07 -6.55
CA THR A 106 9.34 -11.46 -6.11
C THR A 106 8.08 -11.75 -5.29
N PRO A 107 7.26 -12.75 -5.65
CA PRO A 107 6.06 -13.07 -4.90
C PRO A 107 6.38 -13.31 -3.42
N TYR A 108 5.53 -12.78 -2.53
CA TYR A 108 5.74 -12.85 -1.09
C TYR A 108 6.08 -14.26 -0.55
N PRO A 109 5.48 -15.38 -1.04
CA PRO A 109 5.89 -16.72 -0.63
C PRO A 109 7.36 -17.05 -0.88
N ILE A 110 7.93 -16.56 -1.97
CA ILE A 110 9.35 -16.76 -2.32
C ILE A 110 10.23 -15.90 -1.40
N CYS A 111 9.86 -14.64 -1.16
CA CYS A 111 10.56 -13.80 -0.19
C CYS A 111 10.57 -14.46 1.21
N ARG A 112 9.45 -15.03 1.64
CA ARG A 112 9.37 -15.76 2.92
C ARG A 112 10.23 -17.02 2.94
N MET A 113 10.20 -17.82 1.87
CA MET A 113 11.07 -18.99 1.75
C MET A 113 12.55 -18.58 1.85
N MET A 114 12.98 -17.57 1.09
CA MET A 114 14.35 -17.07 1.14
C MET A 114 14.71 -16.55 2.52
N ALA A 115 13.84 -15.78 3.16
CA ALA A 115 14.05 -15.29 4.53
C ALA A 115 14.20 -16.45 5.53
N GLN A 116 13.39 -17.51 5.42
CA GLN A 116 13.50 -18.69 6.26
C GLN A 116 14.79 -19.48 6.04
N MET A 117 15.29 -19.53 4.80
CA MET A 117 16.57 -20.17 4.47
C MET A 117 17.76 -19.35 4.98
N LEU A 118 17.67 -18.02 4.95
CA LEU A 118 18.77 -17.09 5.28
C LEU A 118 18.85 -16.73 6.76
N ALA A 119 17.71 -16.57 7.44
CA ALA A 119 17.67 -16.04 8.81
C ALA A 119 18.18 -17.01 9.87
N GLY A 120 18.48 -18.27 9.53
CA GLY A 120 18.95 -19.27 10.49
C GLY A 120 17.88 -19.63 11.53
N SER A 121 18.29 -20.31 12.61
CA SER A 121 17.40 -20.61 13.73
C SER A 121 17.20 -19.37 14.61
N ARG A 122 16.14 -19.35 15.42
CA ARG A 122 15.89 -18.26 16.38
C ARG A 122 17.08 -18.01 17.32
N ASP A 123 17.87 -19.04 17.60
CA ASP A 123 19.08 -18.98 18.44
C ASP A 123 20.26 -18.30 17.75
N ASP A 124 20.27 -18.25 16.41
CA ASP A 124 21.30 -17.58 15.61
C ASP A 124 21.02 -16.07 15.49
N ILE A 125 19.74 -15.69 15.41
CA ILE A 125 19.29 -14.29 15.29
C ILE A 125 19.49 -13.53 16.61
N GLY A 126 19.32 -14.18 17.76
CA GLY A 126 19.47 -13.56 19.09
C GLY A 126 20.93 -13.31 19.53
N LYS A 127 21.92 -13.76 18.76
CA LYS A 127 23.36 -13.59 19.04
C LYS A 127 24.03 -12.50 18.18
N MET A 128 23.30 -11.90 17.25
CA MET A 128 23.71 -10.67 16.55
C MET A 128 23.32 -9.45 17.36
#